data_AF-C0DXF3-F1
#
_entry.id   AF-C0DXF3-F1
#
_cell.length_a   1.000
_cell.length_b   1.000
_cell.length_c   1.000
_cell.angle_alpha   90.00
_cell.angle_beta   90.00
_cell.angle_gamma   90.00
#
_symmetry.space_group_name_H-M   'P 1'
#
loop_
_entity.id
_entity.type
_entity.pdbx_description
1 polymer ?
#
loop_
_entity_poly.entity_id
_entity_poly.type
_entity_poly.pdbx_seq_one_letter_code
_entity_poly.pdbx_strand_id
1 'polypeptide(L)'
;MPLNDRQIKNAKPTGTGKKAKLFDGGGMYLEVTPAGGKIFHLKYRIDGKEKTLTISKYPAVSLSEARQAAENARRLLSDGQDPAAAKQQEKQERKAAALNTFEALARRWHTDNLHRWQPVHAERILTDMQKDVFPHIGQSQA
;
A
#
# COMPACT_ATOMS: atom_id res chain seq x y z
N MET A 1 -1.87 -28.45 0.22
CA MET A 1 -0.41 -28.57 0.00
C MET A 1 0.14 -27.15 -0.12
N PRO A 2 1.15 -26.77 0.65
CA PRO A 2 1.75 -25.44 0.54
C PRO A 2 2.36 -25.23 -0.84
N LEU A 3 2.31 -24.01 -1.35
CA LEU A 3 2.92 -23.62 -2.60
C LEU A 3 4.45 -23.57 -2.44
N ASN A 4 5.13 -23.69 -3.57
CA ASN A 4 6.55 -23.37 -3.70
C ASN A 4 6.76 -22.35 -4.84
N ASP A 5 7.94 -21.74 -4.88
CA ASP A 5 8.25 -20.69 -5.86
C ASP A 5 8.14 -21.17 -7.30
N ARG A 6 8.48 -22.45 -7.57
CA ARG A 6 8.37 -23.03 -8.91
C ARG A 6 6.90 -23.10 -9.37
N GLN A 7 5.99 -23.51 -8.48
CA GLN A 7 4.56 -23.55 -8.76
C GLN A 7 4.00 -22.14 -9.02
N ILE A 8 4.42 -21.15 -8.24
CA ILE A 8 3.98 -19.75 -8.41
C ILE A 8 4.52 -19.16 -9.72
N LYS A 9 5.80 -19.38 -10.01
CA LYS A 9 6.43 -18.91 -11.25
C LYS A 9 5.76 -19.52 -12.49
N ASN A 10 5.41 -20.80 -12.43
CA ASN A 10 4.78 -21.52 -13.55
C ASN A 10 3.25 -21.42 -13.57
N ALA A 11 2.63 -20.78 -12.58
CA ALA A 11 1.19 -20.61 -12.53
C ALA A 11 0.70 -19.81 -13.76
N LYS A 12 -0.27 -20.38 -14.48
CA LYS A 12 -0.87 -19.79 -15.68
C LYS A 12 -2.36 -19.50 -15.46
N PRO A 13 -2.92 -18.52 -16.19
CA PRO A 13 -4.36 -18.32 -16.24
C PRO A 13 -5.08 -19.58 -16.70
N THR A 14 -6.31 -19.79 -16.24
CA THR A 14 -7.18 -20.81 -16.84
C THR A 14 -7.65 -20.33 -18.20
N GLY A 15 -7.61 -21.20 -19.22
CA GLY A 15 -8.04 -20.88 -20.60
C GLY A 15 -9.52 -20.48 -20.74
N THR A 16 -10.29 -20.57 -19.66
CA THR A 16 -11.71 -20.21 -19.56
C THR A 16 -11.96 -18.73 -19.23
N GLY A 17 -10.90 -17.90 -19.15
CA GLY A 17 -11.01 -16.47 -18.81
C GLY A 17 -11.36 -16.18 -17.35
N LYS A 18 -11.42 -17.22 -16.50
CA LYS A 18 -11.66 -17.09 -15.05
C LYS A 18 -10.35 -16.92 -14.28
N LYS A 19 -10.46 -16.39 -13.06
CA LYS A 19 -9.34 -16.30 -12.11
C LYS A 19 -9.00 -17.68 -11.57
N ALA A 20 -7.72 -18.06 -11.60
CA ALA A 20 -7.25 -19.30 -10.97
C ALA A 20 -6.87 -19.04 -9.52
N LYS A 21 -7.14 -19.99 -8.61
CA LYS A 21 -6.74 -19.91 -7.20
C LYS A 21 -5.84 -21.10 -6.85
N LEU A 22 -4.66 -20.83 -6.32
CA LEU A 22 -3.72 -21.82 -5.82
C LEU A 22 -3.57 -21.62 -4.31
N PHE A 23 -4.01 -22.57 -3.50
CA PHE A 23 -4.03 -22.42 -2.03
C PHE A 23 -2.68 -22.79 -1.42
N ASP A 24 -2.19 -21.95 -0.51
CA ASP A 24 -0.96 -22.20 0.26
C ASP A 24 -1.25 -22.76 1.67
N GLY A 25 -2.46 -22.50 2.19
CA GLY A 25 -2.89 -22.94 3.53
C GLY A 25 -3.21 -21.77 4.44
N GLY A 26 -3.90 -22.04 5.56
CA GLY A 26 -4.28 -20.99 6.53
C GLY A 26 -5.14 -19.86 5.94
N GLY A 27 -5.90 -20.16 4.88
CA GLY A 27 -6.67 -19.16 4.13
C GLY A 27 -5.87 -18.38 3.08
N MET A 28 -4.54 -18.50 3.04
CA MET A 28 -3.71 -17.84 2.02
C MET A 28 -3.79 -18.58 0.69
N TYR A 29 -3.89 -17.82 -0.40
CA TYR A 29 -3.88 -18.34 -1.76
C TYR A 29 -3.28 -17.34 -2.76
N LEU A 30 -2.72 -17.84 -3.84
CA LEU A 30 -2.33 -17.06 -5.01
C LEU A 30 -3.52 -17.00 -5.99
N GLU A 31 -3.95 -15.80 -6.33
CA GLU A 31 -4.88 -15.52 -7.42
C GLU A 31 -4.09 -15.23 -8.70
N VAL A 32 -4.37 -15.98 -9.76
CA VAL A 32 -3.85 -15.72 -11.11
C VAL A 32 -4.96 -15.10 -11.94
N THR A 33 -4.76 -13.86 -12.40
CA THR A 33 -5.72 -13.15 -13.25
C THR A 33 -5.70 -13.70 -14.68
N PRO A 34 -6.75 -13.48 -15.48
CA PRO A 34 -6.76 -13.86 -16.90
C PRO A 34 -5.59 -13.26 -17.70
N ALA A 35 -5.12 -12.07 -17.30
CA ALA A 35 -3.96 -11.39 -17.88
C ALA A 35 -2.60 -11.94 -17.39
N GLY A 36 -2.58 -12.98 -16.55
CA GLY A 36 -1.35 -13.58 -16.01
C GLY A 36 -0.77 -12.89 -14.78
N GLY A 37 -1.43 -11.86 -14.26
CA GLY A 37 -1.05 -11.21 -13.00
C GLY A 37 -1.23 -12.16 -11.81
N LYS A 38 -0.31 -12.10 -10.84
CA LYS A 38 -0.27 -13.01 -9.69
C LYS A 38 -0.36 -12.21 -8.41
N ILE A 39 -1.34 -12.51 -7.57
CA ILE A 39 -1.65 -11.73 -6.37
C ILE A 39 -1.84 -12.66 -5.18
N PHE A 40 -1.14 -12.40 -4.08
CA PHE A 40 -1.34 -13.12 -2.83
C PHE A 40 -2.52 -12.53 -2.07
N HIS A 41 -3.48 -13.38 -1.74
CA HIS A 41 -4.66 -13.06 -0.96
C HIS A 41 -4.72 -13.91 0.31
N LEU A 42 -5.33 -13.38 1.36
CA LEU A 42 -5.71 -14.10 2.56
C LEU A 42 -7.23 -14.06 2.70
N LYS A 43 -7.85 -15.23 2.68
CA LYS A 43 -9.26 -15.42 2.99
C LYS A 43 -9.45 -15.62 4.49
N TYR A 44 -10.30 -14.83 5.12
CA TYR A 44 -10.52 -14.89 6.57
C TYR A 44 -11.98 -14.60 6.95
N ARG A 45 -12.33 -14.83 8.22
CA ARG A 45 -13.61 -14.45 8.81
C ARG A 45 -13.38 -13.58 10.03
N ILE A 46 -14.21 -12.55 10.18
CA ILE A 46 -14.30 -11.69 11.36
C ILE A 46 -15.76 -11.27 11.50
N ASP A 47 -16.29 -11.24 12.73
CA ASP A 47 -17.69 -10.90 13.02
C ASP A 47 -18.72 -11.72 12.20
N GLY A 48 -18.44 -13.01 12.01
CA GLY A 48 -19.29 -13.91 11.21
C GLY A 48 -19.26 -13.66 9.69
N LYS A 49 -18.52 -12.65 9.21
CA LYS A 49 -18.44 -12.28 7.79
C LYS A 49 -17.16 -12.77 7.15
N GLU A 50 -17.28 -13.34 5.96
CA GLU A 50 -16.14 -13.73 5.15
C GLU A 50 -15.57 -12.51 4.41
N LYS A 51 -14.26 -12.29 4.55
CA LYS A 51 -13.53 -11.21 3.91
C LYS A 51 -12.26 -11.74 3.23
N THR A 52 -11.73 -10.95 2.30
CA THR A 52 -10.47 -11.25 1.60
C THR A 52 -9.53 -10.06 1.71
N LEU A 53 -8.33 -10.29 2.24
CA LEU A 53 -7.25 -9.32 2.30
C LEU A 53 -6.31 -9.53 1.12
N THR A 54 -6.08 -8.49 0.32
CA THR A 54 -4.99 -8.50 -0.66
C THR A 54 -3.67 -8.20 0.05
N ILE A 55 -2.74 -9.14 0.04
CA ILE A 55 -1.40 -8.99 0.62
C ILE A 55 -0.55 -8.14 -0.33
N SER A 56 -0.26 -8.66 -1.51
CA SER A 56 0.70 -8.06 -2.45
C SER A 56 0.69 -8.78 -3.81
N LYS A 57 1.35 -8.19 -4.81
CA LYS A 57 1.53 -8.79 -6.14
C LYS A 57 2.88 -9.52 -6.20
N TYR A 58 2.92 -10.67 -6.85
CA TYR A 58 4.17 -11.32 -7.23
C TYR A 58 4.68 -10.72 -8.57
N PRO A 59 5.98 -10.48 -8.76
CA PRO A 59 7.11 -10.82 -7.89
C PRO A 59 7.54 -9.69 -6.93
N ALA A 60 6.72 -8.65 -6.73
CA ALA A 60 7.08 -7.52 -5.87
C ALA A 60 7.30 -7.93 -4.40
N VAL A 61 6.73 -9.05 -3.97
CA VAL A 61 7.15 -9.77 -2.76
C VAL A 61 7.37 -11.25 -3.08
N SER A 62 8.25 -11.87 -2.31
CA SER A 62 8.47 -13.32 -2.29
C SER A 62 7.35 -14.08 -1.59
N LEU A 63 7.30 -15.40 -1.79
CA LEU A 63 6.37 -16.29 -1.08
C LEU A 63 6.59 -16.24 0.45
N SER A 64 7.84 -16.16 0.89
CA SER A 64 8.18 -16.07 2.31
C SER A 64 7.61 -14.81 2.95
N GLU A 65 7.80 -13.66 2.32
CA GLU A 65 7.24 -12.38 2.78
C GLU A 65 5.71 -12.40 2.77
N ALA A 66 5.09 -13.03 1.76
CA ALA A 66 3.64 -13.19 1.71
C ALA A 66 3.12 -14.05 2.87
N ARG A 67 3.82 -15.13 3.24
CA ARG A 67 3.48 -15.95 4.42
C ARG A 67 3.62 -15.17 5.72
N GLN A 68 4.69 -14.41 5.88
CA GLN A 68 4.89 -13.56 7.06
C GLN A 68 3.76 -12.53 7.19
N ALA A 69 3.38 -11.88 6.10
CA ALA A 69 2.26 -10.94 6.09
C ALA A 69 0.91 -11.62 6.42
N ALA A 70 0.69 -12.85 5.92
CA ALA A 70 -0.50 -13.64 6.24
C ALA A 70 -0.54 -14.07 7.72
N GLU A 71 0.61 -14.35 8.33
CA GLU A 71 0.70 -14.63 9.77
C GLU A 71 0.41 -13.37 10.60
N ASN A 72 0.99 -12.23 10.24
CA ASN A 72 0.73 -10.97 10.94
C ASN A 72 -0.76 -10.60 10.88
N ALA A 73 -1.40 -10.77 9.71
CA ALA A 73 -2.84 -10.59 9.57
C ALA A 73 -3.65 -11.58 10.42
N ARG A 74 -3.20 -12.83 10.58
CA ARG A 74 -3.86 -13.80 11.48
C ARG A 74 -3.72 -13.43 12.95
N ARG A 75 -2.60 -12.83 13.37
CA ARG A 75 -2.44 -12.29 14.73
C ARG A 75 -3.41 -11.14 15.00
N LEU A 76 -3.53 -10.21 14.05
CA LEU A 76 -4.53 -9.13 14.17
C LEU A 76 -5.95 -9.70 14.32
N LEU A 77 -6.28 -10.75 13.58
CA LEU A 77 -7.58 -11.43 13.70
C LEU A 77 -7.78 -12.12 15.06
N SER A 78 -6.73 -12.72 15.65
CA SER A 78 -6.84 -13.31 16.99
C SER A 78 -7.06 -12.23 18.06
N ASP A 79 -6.57 -11.03 17.81
CA ASP A 79 -6.76 -9.86 18.68
C ASP A 79 -8.10 -9.14 18.42
N GLY A 80 -8.96 -9.69 17.54
CA GLY A 80 -10.25 -9.12 17.18
C GLY A 80 -10.18 -7.90 16.25
N GLN A 81 -9.01 -7.63 15.66
CA GLN A 81 -8.81 -6.49 14.75
C GLN A 81 -8.95 -6.92 13.29
N ASP A 82 -9.59 -6.08 12.47
CA ASP A 82 -9.69 -6.31 11.03
C ASP A 82 -8.36 -5.92 10.33
N PRO A 83 -7.63 -6.88 9.71
CA PRO A 83 -6.36 -6.59 9.04
C PRO A 83 -6.51 -5.65 7.85
N ALA A 84 -7.67 -5.64 7.18
CA ALA A 84 -7.92 -4.71 6.07
C ALA A 84 -8.09 -3.28 6.58
N ALA A 85 -8.72 -3.10 7.75
CA ALA A 85 -8.82 -1.80 8.40
C ALA A 85 -7.44 -1.30 8.85
N ALA A 86 -6.64 -2.15 9.50
CA ALA A 86 -5.27 -1.81 9.91
C ALA A 86 -4.40 -1.39 8.72
N LYS A 87 -4.44 -2.13 7.61
CA LYS A 87 -3.71 -1.78 6.38
C LYS A 87 -4.19 -0.46 5.76
N GLN A 88 -5.51 -0.20 5.80
CA GLN A 88 -6.07 1.03 5.30
C GLN A 88 -5.68 2.24 6.18
N GLN A 89 -5.69 2.06 7.50
CA GLN A 89 -5.25 3.06 8.45
C GLN A 89 -3.77 3.41 8.25
N GLU A 90 -2.88 2.41 8.18
CA GLU A 90 -1.45 2.64 7.92
C GLU A 90 -1.21 3.37 6.57
N LYS A 91 -2.05 3.10 5.57
CA LYS A 91 -2.00 3.82 4.29
C LYS A 91 -2.49 5.27 4.43
N GLN A 92 -3.52 5.51 5.23
CA GLN A 92 -4.03 6.85 5.52
C GLN A 92 -3.02 7.65 6.35
N GLU A 93 -2.42 7.05 7.37
CA GLU A 93 -1.37 7.64 8.18
C GLU A 93 -0.16 7.99 7.34
N ARG A 94 0.30 7.10 6.44
CA ARG A 94 1.39 7.44 5.50
C ARG A 94 1.03 8.59 4.57
N LYS A 95 -0.21 8.67 4.10
CA LYS A 95 -0.67 9.80 3.28
C LYS A 95 -0.75 11.09 4.09
N ALA A 96 -1.28 11.03 5.31
CA ALA A 96 -1.38 12.17 6.20
C ALA A 96 0.02 12.68 6.59
N ALA A 97 0.94 11.78 6.93
CA ALA A 97 2.35 12.06 7.16
C ALA A 97 2.99 12.79 5.97
N ALA A 98 2.72 12.35 4.74
CA ALA A 98 3.23 13.01 3.53
C ALA A 98 2.59 14.39 3.27
N LEU A 99 1.36 14.62 3.74
CA LEU A 99 0.66 15.91 3.64
C LEU A 99 0.99 16.88 4.78
N ASN A 100 1.46 16.36 5.92
CA ASN A 100 1.84 17.13 7.10
C ASN A 100 3.35 17.44 7.16
N THR A 101 4.05 17.29 6.04
CA THR A 101 5.44 17.73 5.96
C THR A 101 5.52 19.25 5.84
N PHE A 102 6.59 19.85 6.34
CA PHE A 102 6.82 21.30 6.19
C PHE A 102 6.74 21.74 4.73
N GLU A 103 7.30 20.95 3.80
CA GLU A 103 7.22 21.27 2.37
C GLU A 103 5.79 21.27 1.85
N ALA A 104 4.97 20.26 2.20
CA ALA A 104 3.57 20.20 1.77
C ALA A 104 2.77 21.39 2.32
N LEU A 105 2.99 21.76 3.57
CA LEU A 105 2.37 22.93 4.21
C LEU A 105 2.84 24.24 3.59
N ALA A 106 4.14 24.39 3.32
CA ALA A 106 4.72 25.58 2.70
C ALA A 106 4.20 25.79 1.26
N ARG A 107 4.04 24.71 0.48
CA ARG A 107 3.44 24.78 -0.87
C ARG A 107 1.96 25.16 -0.83
N ARG A 108 1.20 24.64 0.14
CA ARG A 108 -0.19 25.04 0.36
C ARG A 108 -0.28 26.52 0.75
N TRP A 109 0.50 26.95 1.74
CA TRP A 109 0.59 28.34 2.17
C TRP A 109 0.97 29.27 1.00
N HIS A 110 1.93 28.86 0.17
CA HIS A 110 2.33 29.61 -1.02
C HIS A 110 1.17 29.79 -2.00
N THR A 111 0.45 28.70 -2.28
CA THR A 111 -0.74 28.72 -3.16
C THR A 111 -1.83 29.64 -2.63
N ASP A 112 -2.12 29.54 -1.32
CA ASP A 112 -3.15 30.36 -0.67
C ASP A 112 -2.80 31.86 -0.71
N ASN A 113 -1.52 32.23 -0.79
CA ASN A 113 -1.07 33.62 -0.85
C ASN A 113 -0.83 34.16 -2.27
N LEU A 114 -1.00 33.35 -3.33
CA LEU A 114 -0.80 33.80 -4.73
C LEU A 114 -1.64 35.03 -5.09
N HIS A 115 -2.85 35.14 -4.54
CA HIS A 115 -3.73 36.29 -4.78
C HIS A 115 -3.21 37.61 -4.16
N ARG A 116 -2.28 37.53 -3.20
CA ARG A 116 -1.73 38.70 -2.48
C ARG A 116 -0.37 39.13 -3.03
N TRP A 117 0.32 38.26 -3.77
CA TRP A 117 1.68 38.50 -4.23
C TRP A 117 1.75 38.70 -5.74
N GLN A 118 2.69 39.54 -6.18
CA GLN A 118 3.03 39.62 -7.59
C GLN A 118 3.63 38.28 -8.06
N PRO A 119 3.34 37.81 -9.29
CA PRO A 119 3.77 36.48 -9.76
C PRO A 119 5.27 36.22 -9.60
N VAL A 120 6.10 37.20 -9.95
CA VAL A 120 7.56 37.11 -9.82
C VAL A 120 8.01 36.97 -8.36
N HIS A 121 7.34 37.66 -7.44
CA HIS A 121 7.65 37.56 -6.01
C HIS A 121 7.25 36.19 -5.44
N ALA A 122 6.08 35.69 -5.84
CA ALA A 122 5.63 34.36 -5.46
C ALA A 122 6.59 33.27 -5.99
N GLU A 123 6.97 33.32 -7.27
CA GLU A 123 7.92 32.35 -7.84
C GLU A 123 9.27 32.36 -7.12
N ARG A 124 9.79 33.55 -6.77
CA ARG A 124 11.04 33.67 -6.03
C ARG A 124 10.96 33.02 -4.65
N ILE A 125 9.91 33.31 -3.87
CA ILE A 125 9.69 32.71 -2.54
C ILE A 125 9.72 31.18 -2.63
N LEU A 126 9.03 30.60 -3.62
CA LEU A 126 8.99 29.14 -3.76
C LEU A 126 10.35 28.57 -4.18
N THR A 127 11.09 29.28 -5.05
CA THR A 127 12.42 28.86 -5.50
C THR A 127 13.42 28.86 -4.34
N ASP A 128 13.42 29.91 -3.52
CA ASP A 128 14.29 30.03 -2.36
C ASP A 128 13.95 28.93 -1.34
N MET A 129 12.67 28.67 -1.09
CA MET A 129 12.24 27.55 -0.23
C MET A 129 12.70 26.19 -0.76
N GLN A 130 12.64 25.96 -2.09
CA GLN A 130 13.09 24.71 -2.71
C GLN A 130 14.60 24.49 -2.60
N LYS A 131 15.39 25.56 -2.68
CA LYS A 131 16.86 25.49 -2.64
C LYS A 131 17.40 25.44 -1.22
N ASP A 132 16.85 26.26 -0.33
CA ASP A 132 17.51 26.57 0.94
C ASP A 132 16.75 26.04 2.16
N VAL A 133 15.48 25.65 2.02
CA VAL A 133 14.64 25.24 3.16
C VAL A 133 14.21 23.78 3.07
N PHE A 134 13.60 23.37 1.95
CA PHE A 134 13.09 22.00 1.77
C PHE A 134 14.15 20.90 1.89
N PRO A 135 15.42 21.09 1.43
CA PRO A 135 16.45 20.07 1.62
C PRO A 135 16.77 19.78 3.08
N HIS A 136 16.55 20.75 3.98
CA HIS A 136 16.91 20.63 5.39
C HIS A 136 15.75 20.23 6.29
N ILE A 137 14.56 20.79 6.06
CA ILE A 137 13.39 20.58 6.93
C ILE A 137 12.13 20.18 6.16
N GLY A 138 12.20 20.00 4.84
CA GLY A 138 11.02 19.76 4.00
C GLY A 138 10.28 18.47 4.33
N GLN A 139 10.99 17.44 4.80
CA GLN A 139 10.42 16.14 5.22
C GLN A 139 10.03 16.08 6.70
N SER A 140 10.33 17.12 7.48
CA SER A 140 9.97 17.19 8.89
C SER A 140 8.45 17.26 9.02
N GLN A 141 7.88 16.41 9.88
CA GLN A 141 6.47 16.47 10.24
C GLN A 141 6.25 17.66 11.19
N ALA A 142 5.19 18.42 10.95
CA ALA A 142 4.76 19.51 11.82
C ALA A 142 3.99 19.01 13.05
#